data_AF-A0A938K9Z6-F1
#
_entry.id   AF-A0A938K9Z6-F1
#
_cell.length_a   1.000
_cell.length_b   1.000
_cell.length_c   1.000
_cell.angle_alpha   90.00
_cell.angle_beta   90.00
_cell.angle_gamma   90.00
#
_symmetry.space_group_name_H-M   'P 1'
#
loop_
_entity.id
_entity.type
_entity.pdbx_description
1 polymer ?
#
loop_
_entity_poly.entity_id
_entity_poly.type
_entity_poly.pdbx_seq_one_letter_code
_entity_poly.pdbx_strand_id
1 'polypeptide(L)'
;MTTTVRLAANGQVVLPEAFRKSKRLKPGAVLRVTEAGESILLTPVYPPVVEELSAVIDAGGGPGQDETGKTRKKVEAAIEKVRARKKKDSSRH
;
A
#
# COMPACT_ATOMS: atom_id res chain seq x y z
N MET A 1 -15.30 30.58 -6.24
CA MET A 1 -14.52 31.47 -5.36
C MET A 1 -13.12 31.54 -5.92
N THR A 2 -12.67 32.74 -6.27
CA THR A 2 -11.32 33.01 -6.79
C THR A 2 -10.63 33.91 -5.79
N THR A 3 -9.38 33.61 -5.46
CA THR A 3 -8.60 34.39 -4.50
C THR A 3 -7.13 34.23 -4.82
N THR A 4 -6.34 35.24 -4.44
CA THR A 4 -4.90 35.28 -4.64
C THR A 4 -4.22 35.02 -3.31
N VAL A 5 -3.21 34.15 -3.31
CA VAL A 5 -2.39 33.85 -2.15
C VAL A 5 -0.94 34.16 -2.47
N ARG A 6 -0.16 34.48 -1.44
CA ARG A 6 1.28 34.70 -1.59
C ARG A 6 2.01 33.36 -1.48
N LEU A 7 2.95 33.14 -2.39
CA LEU A 7 3.94 32.06 -2.25
C LEU A 7 5.04 32.52 -1.29
N ALA A 8 5.22 31.78 -0.20
CA ALA A 8 6.33 32.02 0.71
C ALA A 8 7.66 31.61 0.04
N ALA A 9 8.78 32.16 0.53
CA ALA A 9 10.10 31.89 -0.05
C ALA A 9 10.51 30.40 -0.01
N ASN A 10 9.95 29.64 0.94
CA ASN A 10 10.14 28.20 1.07
C ASN A 10 9.17 27.36 0.21
N GLY A 11 8.41 27.99 -0.69
CA GLY A 11 7.45 27.32 -1.57
C GLY A 11 6.10 26.99 -0.92
N GLN A 12 5.85 27.42 0.31
CA GLN A 12 4.56 27.17 0.97
C GLN A 12 3.49 28.20 0.54
N VAL A 13 2.25 27.73 0.41
CA VAL A 13 1.06 28.57 0.23
C VAL A 13 0.08 28.32 1.37
N VAL A 14 -0.56 29.39 1.85
CA VAL A 14 -1.59 29.29 2.88
C VAL A 14 -2.96 29.18 2.21
N LEU A 15 -3.62 28.04 2.39
CA LEU A 15 -4.98 27.84 1.88
C LEU A 15 -6.00 28.68 2.68
N PRO A 16 -6.79 29.55 2.03
CA PRO A 16 -7.79 30.36 2.69
C PRO A 16 -8.80 29.52 3.47
N GLU A 17 -9.25 30.02 4.61
CA GLU A 17 -10.14 29.29 5.51
C GLU A 17 -11.45 28.85 4.82
N ALA A 18 -12.07 29.73 4.03
CA ALA A 18 -13.28 29.42 3.29
C ALA A 18 -13.06 28.25 2.30
N PHE A 19 -11.89 28.20 1.63
CA PHE A 19 -11.55 27.09 0.75
C PHE A 19 -11.40 25.78 1.53
N ARG A 20 -10.66 25.80 2.65
CA ARG A 20 -10.48 24.63 3.53
C ARG A 20 -11.82 24.09 4.02
N LYS A 21 -12.73 24.96 4.48
CA LYS A 21 -14.08 24.58 4.94
C LYS A 21 -14.90 23.96 3.81
N SER A 22 -14.94 24.60 2.64
CA SER A 22 -15.73 24.12 1.49
C SER A 22 -15.29 22.73 0.99
N LYS A 23 -13.98 22.44 1.07
CA LYS A 23 -13.38 21.16 0.65
C LYS A 23 -13.14 20.20 1.80
N ARG A 24 -13.63 20.52 3.01
CA ARG A 24 -13.51 19.70 4.23
C ARG A 24 -12.05 19.29 4.54
N LEU A 25 -11.10 20.16 4.21
CA LEU A 25 -9.67 19.92 4.43
C LEU A 25 -9.34 20.19 5.91
N LYS A 26 -8.86 19.16 6.60
CA LYS A 26 -8.42 19.25 7.99
C LYS A 26 -6.90 19.53 8.07
N PRO A 27 -6.40 20.15 9.15
CA PRO A 27 -4.97 20.19 9.42
C PRO A 27 -4.35 18.78 9.35
N GLY A 28 -3.18 18.66 8.73
CA GLY A 28 -2.51 17.37 8.52
C GLY A 28 -3.01 16.54 7.33
N ALA A 29 -4.01 17.02 6.57
CA ALA A 29 -4.44 16.34 5.35
C ALA A 29 -3.29 16.30 4.32
N VAL A 30 -3.05 15.12 3.75
CA VAL A 30 -2.08 14.92 2.68
C VAL A 30 -2.77 15.24 1.36
N LEU A 31 -2.14 16.08 0.53
CA LEU A 31 -2.66 16.46 -0.77
C LEU A 31 -1.66 16.02 -1.86
N ARG A 32 -2.18 15.38 -2.90
CA ARG A 32 -1.44 15.14 -4.14
C ARG A 32 -1.49 16.41 -4.99
N VAL A 33 -0.32 16.82 -5.47
CA VAL A 33 -0.16 17.92 -6.44
C VAL A 33 -0.01 17.30 -7.81
N THR A 34 -0.81 17.74 -8.78
CA THR A 34 -0.71 17.32 -10.17
C THR A 34 -0.68 18.55 -11.07
N GLU A 35 0.28 18.58 -11.99
CA GLU A 35 0.38 19.65 -12.98
C GLU A 35 -0.71 19.50 -14.05
N ALA A 36 -1.34 20.61 -14.41
CA ALA A 36 -2.40 20.68 -15.42
C ALA A 36 -2.23 21.97 -16.24
N GLY A 37 -1.32 21.92 -17.22
CA GLY A 37 -0.93 23.11 -17.98
C GLY A 37 -0.32 24.17 -17.06
N GLU A 38 -0.87 25.37 -17.08
CA GLU A 38 -0.44 26.46 -16.19
C GLU A 38 -1.03 26.37 -14.77
N SER A 39 -1.88 25.36 -14.51
CA SER A 39 -2.56 25.18 -13.22
C SER A 39 -2.02 23.98 -12.45
N ILE A 40 -2.26 24.00 -11.14
CA ILE A 40 -2.08 22.81 -10.29
C ILE A 40 -3.42 22.31 -9.78
N LEU A 41 -3.56 20.99 -9.76
CA LEU A 41 -4.67 20.30 -9.12
C LEU A 41 -4.21 19.76 -7.77
N LEU A 42 -4.94 20.12 -6.72
CA LEU A 42 -4.74 19.61 -5.38
C LEU A 42 -5.85 18.60 -5.07
N THR A 43 -5.49 17.33 -4.90
CA THR A 43 -6.44 16.26 -4.60
C THR A 43 -6.10 15.65 -3.24
N PRO A 44 -7.06 15.51 -2.30
CA PRO A 44 -6.80 14.79 -1.06
C PRO A 44 -6.35 13.35 -1.31
N VAL A 45 -5.34 12.92 -0.57
CA VAL A 45 -4.92 11.52 -0.53
C VAL A 45 -5.61 10.89 0.67
N TYR A 46 -6.50 9.95 0.38
CA TYR A 46 -7.13 9.13 1.41
C TYR A 46 -6.31 7.86 1.60
N PRO A 47 -6.20 7.33 2.83
CA PRO A 47 -5.72 5.97 3.00
C PRO A 47 -6.61 5.02 2.19
N PRO A 48 -6.03 3.97 1.58
CA PRO A 48 -6.82 2.99 0.85
C PRO A 48 -7.86 2.37 1.79
N VAL A 49 -9.05 2.12 1.26
CA VAL A 49 -10.03 1.33 2.02
C VAL A 49 -9.56 -0.13 2.11
N VAL A 50 -10.10 -0.89 3.07
CA VAL A 50 -9.67 -2.28 3.31
C VAL A 50 -9.82 -3.11 2.04
N GLU A 51 -10.88 -2.87 1.27
CA GLU A 51 -11.17 -3.55 0.01
C GLU A 51 -10.13 -3.24 -1.07
N GLU A 52 -9.69 -1.98 -1.18
CA GLU A 52 -8.62 -1.58 -2.11
C GLU A 52 -7.27 -2.15 -1.68
N LEU A 53 -7.01 -2.20 -0.38
CA LEU A 53 -5.81 -2.83 0.16
C LEU A 53 -5.81 -4.35 -0.10
N SER A 54 -6.94 -5.02 0.12
CA SER A 54 -7.12 -6.44 -0.20
C SER A 54 -6.90 -6.71 -1.68
N ALA A 55 -7.47 -5.88 -2.57
CA ALA A 55 -7.25 -6.02 -4.01
C ALA A 55 -5.77 -5.88 -4.41
N VAL A 56 -5.02 -4.99 -3.75
CA VAL A 56 -3.57 -4.86 -3.96
C VAL A 56 -2.82 -6.11 -3.46
N ILE A 57 -3.22 -6.67 -2.32
CA ILE A 57 -2.63 -7.91 -1.79
C ILE A 57 -2.91 -9.10 -2.71
N ASP A 58 -4.13 -9.21 -3.22
CA ASP A 58 -4.55 -10.27 -4.14
C ASP A 58 -3.85 -10.15 -5.50
N ALA A 59 -3.74 -8.93 -6.03
CA ALA A 59 -3.04 -8.67 -7.29
C ALA A 59 -1.51 -8.81 -7.17
N GLY A 60 -0.95 -8.49 -6.00
CA GLY A 60 0.47 -8.62 -5.70
C GLY A 60 0.96 -10.05 -5.54
N GLY A 61 0.04 -11.03 -5.48
CA GLY A 61 0.38 -12.44 -5.31
C GLY A 61 0.98 -12.71 -3.93
N GLY A 62 0.22 -12.48 -2.87
CA GLY A 62 0.55 -13.03 -1.55
C GLY A 62 0.68 -14.57 -1.62
N PRO A 63 1.30 -15.21 -0.60
CA PRO A 63 1.39 -16.67 -0.55
C PRO A 63 -0.01 -17.24 -0.66
N GLY A 64 -0.35 -17.79 -1.83
CA GLY A 64 -1.70 -18.21 -2.17
C GLY A 64 -2.27 -19.22 -1.18
N GLN A 65 -3.54 -19.59 -1.32
CA GLN A 65 -4.15 -20.62 -0.46
C GLN A 65 -3.33 -21.93 -0.41
N ASP A 66 -2.55 -22.24 -1.44
CA ASP A 66 -1.64 -23.39 -1.42
C ASP A 66 -0.42 -23.22 -0.51
N GLU A 67 0.06 -22.00 -0.34
CA GLU A 67 1.20 -21.67 0.53
C GLU A 67 0.79 -21.50 1.99
N THR A 68 -0.36 -20.89 2.23
CA THR A 68 -0.93 -20.63 3.58
C THR A 68 -1.83 -21.77 4.07
N GLY A 69 -2.44 -22.54 3.18
CA GLY A 69 -3.31 -23.69 3.46
C GLY A 69 -2.56 -25.03 3.57
N LYS A 70 -1.29 -25.00 3.99
CA LYS A 70 -0.56 -26.24 4.30
C LYS A 70 -1.11 -26.83 5.59
N THR A 71 -1.99 -27.81 5.45
CA THR A 71 -2.43 -28.62 6.59
C THR A 71 -1.24 -29.28 7.27
N ARG A 72 -1.31 -29.48 8.60
CA ARG A 72 -0.27 -30.14 9.41
C ARG A 72 0.24 -31.44 8.77
N LYS A 73 -0.68 -32.20 8.15
CA LYS A 73 -0.39 -33.44 7.40
C LYS A 73 0.52 -33.23 6.18
N LYS A 74 0.34 -32.15 5.42
CA LYS A 74 1.22 -31.78 4.28
C LYS A 74 2.61 -31.39 4.76
N VAL A 75 2.70 -30.70 5.89
CA VAL A 75 3.98 -30.33 6.52
C VAL A 75 4.73 -31.57 7.01
N GLU A 76 4.06 -32.47 7.72
CA GLU A 76 4.64 -33.72 8.21
C GLU A 76 5.14 -34.60 7.06
N ALA A 77 4.35 -34.75 5.98
CA ALA A 77 4.76 -35.50 4.80
C ALA A 77 5.98 -34.88 4.08
N ALA A 78 6.12 -33.56 4.08
CA ALA A 78 7.30 -32.89 3.53
C ALA A 78 8.56 -33.14 4.38
N ILE A 79 8.42 -33.09 5.72
CA ILE A 79 9.51 -33.39 6.66
C ILE A 79 9.96 -34.84 6.50
N GLU A 80 9.03 -35.78 6.38
CA GLU A 80 9.33 -37.20 6.20
C GLU A 80 10.09 -37.46 4.90
N LYS A 81 9.68 -36.82 3.79
CA LYS A 81 10.40 -36.90 2.50
C LYS A 81 11.85 -36.42 2.61
N VAL A 82 12.09 -35.31 3.30
CA VAL A 82 13.45 -34.79 3.50
C VAL A 82 14.29 -35.74 4.35
N ARG A 83 13.73 -36.28 5.44
CA ARG A 83 14.41 -37.26 6.31
C ARG A 83 14.73 -38.56 5.57
N ALA A 84 13.82 -39.06 4.74
CA ALA A 84 14.03 -40.26 3.94
C ALA A 84 15.14 -40.08 2.90
N ARG A 85 15.21 -38.90 2.26
CA ARG A 85 16.33 -38.56 1.35
C ARG A 85 17.66 -38.53 2.07
N LYS A 86 17.73 -37.88 3.23
CA LYS A 86 18.96 -37.82 4.05
C LYS A 86 19.46 -39.21 4.47
N LYS A 87 18.54 -40.12 4.81
CA LYS A 87 18.86 -41.52 5.17
C LYS A 87 19.38 -42.32 3.98
N LYS A 88 18.85 -42.07 2.79
CA LYS A 88 19.29 -42.71 1.53
C LYS A 88 20.68 -42.24 1.12
N ASP A 89 20.98 -40.95 1.30
CA ASP A 89 22.31 -40.40 1.01
C ASP A 89 23.36 -40.86 2.02
N SER A 90 23.01 -41.00 3.30
CA SER A 90 23.92 -41.58 4.31
C SER A 90 24.15 -43.09 4.18
N SER A 91 23.34 -43.80 3.38
CA SER A 91 23.52 -45.24 3.09
C SER A 91 24.32 -45.53 1.80
N ARG A 92 24.75 -44.46 1.10
CA ARG A 92 25.56 -44.51 -0.13
C ARG A 92 27.01 -44.08 0.08
N HIS A 93 27.42 -43.90 1.33
CA HIS A 93 28.82 -43.83 1.80
C HIS A 93 29.06 -44.98 2.76
#